data_AF-A0A9Q0MWD1-F1
#
_entry.id   AF-A0A9Q0MWD1-F1
#
_cell.length_a   1.000
_cell.length_b   1.000
_cell.length_c   1.000
_cell.angle_alpha   90.00
_cell.angle_beta   90.00
_cell.angle_gamma   90.00
#
_symmetry.space_group_name_H-M   'P 1'
#
loop_
_entity.id
_entity.type
_entity.pdbx_description
1 polymer ?
#
loop_
_entity_poly.entity_id
_entity_poly.type
_entity_poly.pdbx_seq_one_letter_code
_entity_poly.pdbx_strand_id
1 'polypeptide(L)'
;DDIYLNSRTFLWPNELEQVLELSGYRLGVVRENLEVALKEKRAAFEEFLQSEKSKMEAFRIKETKEFMTVDEMKDKCDAIEKIMTVLENCSKEAKAINRDETLLQIFVTPFPILAEMIEKMSPIESLWKTAYQFEKCYEIWYYGSFEELNGDLIREQVDVMSKSIRKLIKTLGGNMQAKRIADQVRLKIDKFKVILPILDSICREGMTDRHWGLISDELGQPCNPQLYPTLCHMIDIDISRIAARLEQISNAAGNEFELNLQLSNMKSEWRDVSFELMNYRDSDTHILAALDDIQSLLDDHILKSQSMRSSPFIAALGEKATDWENKLISMQDIMDVWMLVQSTWMYLEPIFSSEDIMKQMPVEGRNFKTVDKTWRQIMINTNQDRRVIQATDYPKMLERLRQSFASLEGVQKGLNTYLERKRLFFARFFFLSNDELLEILSETKDAKRVQPHLKKCFE
;
A
#
# COMPACT_ATOMS: atom_id res chain seq x y z
N ASP A 1 -66.45 18.08 -46.96
CA ASP A 1 -65.31 17.75 -46.08
C ASP A 1 -64.81 18.94 -45.27
N ASP A 2 -64.50 20.08 -45.88
CA ASP A 2 -63.98 21.26 -45.13
C ASP A 2 -64.93 21.83 -44.07
N ILE A 3 -66.24 21.84 -44.34
CA ILE A 3 -67.26 22.30 -43.36
C ILE A 3 -67.34 21.36 -42.16
N TYR A 4 -67.15 20.05 -42.39
CA TYR A 4 -67.14 19.04 -41.33
C TYR A 4 -65.85 19.10 -40.49
N LEU A 5 -64.71 19.35 -41.12
CA LEU A 5 -63.44 19.59 -40.42
C LEU A 5 -63.47 20.86 -39.57
N ASN A 6 -64.07 21.94 -40.10
CA ASN A 6 -64.19 23.21 -39.40
C ASN A 6 -65.15 23.09 -38.20
N SER A 7 -66.32 22.46 -38.39
CA SER A 7 -67.27 22.21 -37.29
C SER A 7 -66.67 21.31 -36.20
N ARG A 8 -65.93 20.27 -36.57
CA ARG A 8 -65.23 19.41 -35.60
C ARG A 8 -64.16 20.17 -34.80
N THR A 9 -63.47 21.12 -35.42
CA THR A 9 -62.47 21.97 -34.74
C THR A 9 -63.10 22.85 -33.66
N PHE A 10 -64.32 23.35 -33.89
CA PHE A 10 -65.07 24.14 -32.89
C PHE A 10 -65.76 23.27 -31.83
N LEU A 11 -66.11 22.02 -32.14
CA LEU A 11 -66.75 21.08 -31.21
C LEU A 11 -65.74 20.30 -30.35
N TRP A 12 -64.49 20.22 -30.79
CA TRP A 12 -63.40 19.50 -30.11
C TRP A 12 -63.22 19.85 -28.63
N PRO A 13 -63.27 21.12 -28.19
CA PRO A 13 -63.18 21.43 -26.75
C PRO A 13 -64.28 20.77 -25.92
N ASN A 14 -65.52 20.74 -26.43
CA ASN A 14 -66.65 20.12 -25.74
C ASN A 14 -66.56 18.59 -25.76
N GLU A 15 -66.12 18.01 -26.88
CA GLU A 15 -65.84 16.56 -26.97
C GLU A 15 -64.69 16.15 -26.03
N LEU A 16 -63.65 16.98 -25.93
CA LEU A 16 -62.52 16.78 -25.03
C LEU A 16 -62.98 16.85 -23.57
N GLU A 17 -63.84 17.81 -23.21
CA GLU A 17 -64.41 17.93 -21.87
C GLU A 17 -65.22 16.68 -21.49
N GLN A 18 -66.08 16.19 -22.39
CA GLN A 18 -66.81 14.93 -22.17
C GLN A 18 -65.87 13.72 -22.01
N VAL A 19 -64.80 13.64 -22.80
CA VAL A 19 -63.80 12.57 -22.67
C VAL A 19 -63.04 12.69 -21.35
N LEU A 20 -62.71 13.90 -20.91
CA LEU A 20 -62.04 14.15 -19.63
C LEU A 20 -62.94 13.81 -18.45
N GLU A 21 -64.22 14.15 -18.50
CA GLU A 21 -65.22 13.78 -17.48
C GLU A 21 -65.39 12.26 -17.40
N LEU A 22 -65.59 11.59 -18.55
CA LEU A 22 -65.70 10.12 -18.61
C LEU A 22 -64.41 9.43 -18.12
N SER A 23 -63.25 9.99 -18.47
CA SER A 23 -61.95 9.50 -17.99
C SER A 23 -61.79 9.73 -16.49
N GLY A 24 -62.26 10.87 -15.96
CA GLY A 24 -62.30 11.19 -14.54
C GLY A 24 -63.17 10.22 -13.75
N TYR A 25 -64.38 9.90 -14.25
CA TYR A 25 -65.25 8.90 -13.65
C TYR A 25 -64.60 7.52 -13.64
N ARG A 26 -64.03 7.09 -14.78
CA ARG A 26 -63.30 5.82 -14.88
C ARG A 26 -62.12 5.75 -13.91
N LEU A 27 -61.33 6.82 -13.81
CA LEU A 27 -60.23 6.92 -12.86
C LEU A 27 -60.72 6.87 -11.41
N GLY A 28 -61.86 7.49 -11.11
CA GLY A 28 -62.51 7.42 -9.80
C GLY A 28 -62.88 5.98 -9.41
N VAL A 29 -63.56 5.25 -10.30
CA VAL A 29 -63.93 3.84 -10.08
C VAL A 29 -62.71 2.94 -9.93
N VAL A 30 -61.69 3.13 -10.79
CA VAL A 30 -60.42 2.37 -10.69
C VAL A 30 -59.72 2.66 -9.36
N ARG A 31 -59.66 3.92 -8.96
CA ARG A 31 -59.07 4.34 -7.67
C ARG A 31 -59.80 3.69 -6.51
N GLU A 32 -61.13 3.71 -6.48
CA GLU A 32 -61.92 3.10 -5.41
C GLU A 32 -61.66 1.59 -5.31
N ASN A 33 -61.63 0.89 -6.44
CA ASN A 33 -61.31 -0.53 -6.49
C ASN A 33 -59.89 -0.82 -5.96
N LEU A 34 -58.90 0.00 -6.33
CA LEU A 34 -57.52 -0.12 -5.83
C LEU A 34 -57.43 0.16 -4.33
N GLU A 35 -58.14 1.15 -3.82
CA GLU A 35 -58.18 1.47 -2.39
C GLU A 35 -58.82 0.33 -1.57
N VAL A 36 -59.89 -0.30 -2.08
CA VAL A 36 -60.51 -1.47 -1.43
C VAL A 36 -59.55 -2.66 -1.44
N ALA A 37 -58.97 -2.99 -2.60
CA ALA A 37 -58.01 -4.09 -2.70
C ALA A 37 -56.78 -3.89 -1.79
N LEU A 38 -56.29 -2.65 -1.68
CA LEU A 38 -55.17 -2.32 -0.80
C LEU A 38 -55.53 -2.44 0.69
N LYS A 39 -56.75 -2.07 1.09
CA LYS A 39 -57.24 -2.28 2.46
C LYS A 39 -57.31 -3.77 2.82
N GLU A 40 -57.84 -4.60 1.93
CA GLU A 40 -57.89 -6.06 2.12
C GLU A 40 -56.49 -6.65 2.22
N LYS A 41 -55.60 -6.25 1.30
CA LYS A 41 -54.19 -6.66 1.29
C LYS A 41 -53.48 -6.29 2.59
N ARG A 42 -53.70 -5.07 3.09
CA ARG A 42 -53.14 -4.61 4.37
C ARG A 42 -53.66 -5.43 5.55
N ALA A 43 -54.96 -5.71 5.60
CA ALA A 43 -55.55 -6.50 6.69
C ALA A 43 -55.01 -7.92 6.71
N ALA A 44 -54.92 -8.58 5.54
CA ALA A 44 -54.34 -9.91 5.40
C ALA A 44 -52.84 -9.93 5.80
N PHE A 45 -52.09 -8.89 5.43
CA PHE A 45 -50.69 -8.77 5.81
C PHE A 45 -50.50 -8.56 7.32
N GLU A 46 -51.35 -7.76 7.98
CA GLU A 46 -51.29 -7.57 9.43
C GLU A 46 -51.61 -8.87 10.20
N GLU A 47 -52.58 -9.66 9.73
CA GLU A 47 -52.88 -10.98 10.29
C GLU A 47 -51.71 -11.95 10.11
N PHE A 48 -51.07 -11.92 8.94
CA PHE A 48 -49.86 -12.68 8.68
C PHE A 48 -48.71 -12.29 9.61
N LEU A 49 -48.47 -10.98 9.82
CA LEU A 49 -47.46 -10.50 10.76
C LEU A 49 -47.73 -10.99 12.19
N GLN A 50 -48.99 -11.03 12.63
CA GLN A 50 -49.36 -11.52 13.96
C GLN A 50 -49.11 -13.03 14.12
N SER A 51 -49.39 -13.80 13.06
CA SER A 51 -49.07 -15.24 13.00
C SER A 51 -47.56 -15.49 13.07
N GLU A 52 -46.78 -14.75 12.30
CA GLU A 52 -45.31 -14.85 12.31
C GLU A 52 -44.71 -14.38 13.65
N LYS A 53 -45.24 -13.32 14.27
CA LYS A 53 -44.84 -12.89 15.61
C LYS A 53 -45.00 -14.03 16.62
N SER A 54 -46.13 -14.73 16.59
CA SER A 54 -46.41 -15.85 17.50
C SER A 54 -45.42 -17.00 17.29
N LYS A 55 -45.06 -17.32 16.04
CA LYS A 55 -44.04 -18.32 15.71
C LYS A 55 -42.65 -17.91 16.20
N MET A 56 -42.28 -16.64 16.05
CA MET A 56 -40.99 -16.11 16.53
C MET A 56 -40.89 -16.11 18.05
N GLU A 57 -41.95 -15.73 18.76
CA GLU A 57 -42.00 -15.81 20.21
C GLU A 57 -41.90 -17.25 20.70
N ALA A 58 -42.57 -18.19 20.02
CA ALA A 58 -42.44 -19.61 20.32
C ALA A 58 -41.00 -20.14 20.09
N PHE A 59 -40.31 -19.68 19.03
CA PHE A 59 -38.89 -20.00 18.81
C PHE A 59 -38.01 -19.45 19.95
N ARG A 60 -38.26 -18.21 20.38
CA ARG A 60 -37.53 -17.53 21.46
C ARG A 60 -37.68 -18.21 22.83
N ILE A 61 -38.79 -18.91 23.06
CA ILE A 61 -39.10 -19.60 24.31
C ILE A 61 -38.47 -21.02 24.35
N LYS A 62 -38.07 -21.59 23.20
CA LYS A 62 -37.73 -23.02 23.09
C LYS A 62 -36.24 -23.37 23.29
N GLU A 63 -35.37 -22.43 23.67
CA GLU A 63 -33.92 -22.67 23.73
C GLU A 63 -33.44 -23.05 25.13
N THR A 64 -33.24 -24.35 25.35
CA THR A 64 -32.66 -24.91 26.57
C THR A 64 -31.72 -26.06 26.25
N LYS A 65 -30.43 -25.76 26.10
CA LYS A 65 -29.31 -26.58 26.57
C LYS A 65 -28.15 -25.65 26.90
N GLU A 66 -27.47 -25.89 28.02
CA GLU A 66 -26.31 -25.11 28.47
C GLU A 66 -25.05 -25.36 27.65
N PHE A 67 -25.02 -26.46 26.89
CA PHE A 67 -23.96 -26.82 25.96
C PHE A 67 -24.60 -27.37 24.68
N MET A 68 -24.18 -26.84 23.53
CA MET A 68 -24.58 -27.34 22.22
C MET A 68 -23.35 -27.67 21.39
N THR A 69 -23.45 -28.70 20.57
CA THR A 69 -22.43 -29.07 19.58
C THR A 69 -22.38 -28.07 18.42
N VAL A 70 -21.29 -28.06 17.64
CA VAL A 70 -21.16 -27.22 16.43
C VAL A 70 -22.31 -27.46 15.45
N ASP A 71 -22.73 -28.72 15.28
CA ASP A 71 -23.85 -29.11 14.42
C ASP A 71 -25.19 -28.60 14.97
N GLU A 72 -25.44 -28.71 16.28
CA GLU A 72 -26.64 -28.13 16.90
C GLU A 72 -26.65 -26.59 16.79
N MET A 73 -25.49 -25.92 16.87
CA MET A 73 -25.39 -24.47 16.64
C MET A 73 -25.67 -24.09 15.19
N LYS A 74 -25.21 -24.91 14.23
CA LYS A 74 -25.47 -24.73 12.81
C LYS A 74 -26.97 -24.86 12.50
N ASP A 75 -27.63 -25.89 13.02
CA ASP A 75 -29.08 -26.07 12.87
C ASP A 75 -29.87 -24.86 13.40
N LYS A 76 -29.39 -24.25 14.49
CA LYS A 76 -29.97 -23.01 15.04
C LYS A 76 -29.72 -21.80 14.15
N CYS A 77 -28.51 -21.63 13.62
CA CYS A 77 -28.22 -20.60 12.64
C CYS A 77 -29.11 -20.73 11.40
N ASP A 78 -29.27 -21.94 10.86
CA ASP A 78 -30.11 -22.22 9.69
C ASP A 78 -31.60 -21.94 9.96
N ALA A 79 -32.08 -22.26 11.17
CA ALA A 79 -33.44 -21.94 11.60
C ALA A 79 -33.66 -20.42 11.71
N ILE A 80 -32.69 -19.69 12.27
CA ILE A 80 -32.76 -18.23 12.38
C ILE A 80 -32.67 -17.58 11.00
N GLU A 81 -31.81 -18.08 10.12
CA GLU A 81 -31.67 -17.56 8.76
C GLU A 81 -33.01 -17.66 8.01
N LYS A 82 -33.73 -18.77 8.13
CA LYS A 82 -35.10 -18.90 7.59
C LYS A 82 -36.05 -17.84 8.16
N ILE A 83 -36.00 -17.59 9.47
CA ILE A 83 -36.82 -16.55 10.12
C ILE A 83 -36.45 -15.15 9.60
N MET A 84 -35.16 -14.87 9.40
CA MET A 84 -34.67 -13.60 8.87
C MET A 84 -35.06 -13.41 7.40
N THR A 85 -35.05 -14.47 6.58
CA THR A 85 -35.57 -14.41 5.20
C THR A 85 -37.06 -14.07 5.18
N VAL A 86 -37.85 -14.65 6.10
CA VAL A 86 -39.27 -14.30 6.24
C VAL A 86 -39.42 -12.82 6.62
N LEU A 87 -38.64 -12.31 7.59
CA LEU A 87 -38.66 -10.88 7.96
C LEU A 87 -38.28 -9.96 6.81
N GLU A 88 -37.28 -10.34 6.00
CA GLU A 88 -36.87 -9.57 4.83
C GLU A 88 -38.00 -9.51 3.78
N ASN A 89 -38.67 -10.64 3.54
CA ASN A 89 -39.83 -10.69 2.65
C ASN A 89 -40.99 -9.84 3.19
N CYS A 90 -41.27 -9.89 4.50
CA CYS A 90 -42.24 -9.00 5.14
C CYS A 90 -41.85 -7.52 4.98
N SER A 91 -40.56 -7.18 5.08
CA SER A 91 -40.08 -5.81 4.86
C SER A 91 -40.27 -5.35 3.42
N LYS A 92 -40.02 -6.23 2.44
CA LYS A 92 -40.28 -5.96 1.01
C LYS A 92 -41.77 -5.74 0.76
N GLU A 93 -42.63 -6.57 1.34
CA GLU A 93 -44.08 -6.45 1.21
C GLU A 93 -44.62 -5.17 1.86
N ALA A 94 -44.16 -4.85 3.08
CA ALA A 94 -44.51 -3.61 3.76
C ALA A 94 -44.11 -2.37 2.94
N LYS A 95 -42.93 -2.38 2.30
CA LYS A 95 -42.49 -1.29 1.41
C LYS A 95 -43.34 -1.21 0.14
N ALA A 96 -43.79 -2.34 -0.41
CA ALA A 96 -44.69 -2.37 -1.56
C ALA A 96 -46.05 -1.77 -1.21
N ILE A 97 -46.64 -2.16 -0.08
CA ILE A 97 -47.89 -1.58 0.43
C ILE A 97 -47.74 -0.07 0.64
N ASN A 98 -46.67 0.37 1.32
CA ASN A 98 -46.43 1.80 1.56
C ASN A 98 -46.24 2.60 0.26
N ARG A 99 -45.65 1.98 -0.77
CA ARG A 99 -45.52 2.59 -2.10
C ARG A 99 -46.90 2.78 -2.73
N ASP A 100 -47.76 1.77 -2.67
CA ASP A 100 -49.13 1.83 -3.20
C ASP A 100 -49.97 2.86 -2.43
N GLU A 101 -49.86 2.92 -1.11
CA GLU A 101 -50.50 3.93 -0.26
C GLU A 101 -50.05 5.36 -0.63
N THR A 102 -48.75 5.54 -0.91
CA THR A 102 -48.21 6.83 -1.34
C THR A 102 -48.73 7.24 -2.72
N LEU A 103 -48.77 6.31 -3.68
CA LEU A 103 -49.27 6.56 -5.03
C LEU A 103 -50.76 6.93 -5.02
N LEU A 104 -51.55 6.31 -4.14
CA LEU A 104 -52.96 6.63 -3.93
C LEU A 104 -53.18 7.88 -3.05
N GLN A 105 -52.11 8.48 -2.52
CA GLN A 105 -52.16 9.65 -1.63
C GLN A 105 -52.99 9.40 -0.37
N ILE A 106 -52.90 8.19 0.19
CA ILE A 106 -53.54 7.82 1.45
C ILE A 106 -52.52 7.73 2.58
N PHE A 107 -53.00 7.59 3.82
CA PHE A 107 -52.14 7.50 4.99
C PHE A 107 -51.25 6.25 4.91
N VAL A 108 -49.93 6.47 5.07
CA VAL A 108 -48.93 5.39 5.03
C VAL A 108 -48.90 4.63 6.35
N THR A 109 -49.05 3.31 6.28
CA THR A 109 -49.13 2.43 7.43
C THR A 109 -47.73 2.16 8.02
N PRO A 110 -47.54 2.33 9.35
CA PRO A 110 -46.20 2.22 9.96
C PRO A 110 -45.75 0.80 10.33
N PHE A 111 -46.62 -0.22 10.23
CA PHE A 111 -46.34 -1.64 10.56
C PHE A 111 -45.48 -1.87 11.84
N PRO A 112 -45.96 -1.45 13.03
CA PRO A 112 -45.17 -1.50 14.26
C PRO A 112 -44.82 -2.93 14.70
N ILE A 113 -45.66 -3.92 14.38
CA ILE A 113 -45.43 -5.33 14.68
C ILE A 113 -44.16 -5.83 13.96
N LEU A 114 -44.00 -5.48 12.68
CA LEU A 114 -42.82 -5.85 11.91
C LEU A 114 -41.55 -5.19 12.48
N ALA A 115 -41.63 -3.91 12.84
CA ALA A 115 -40.51 -3.20 13.47
C ALA A 115 -40.10 -3.87 14.80
N GLU A 116 -41.06 -4.23 15.64
CA GLU A 116 -40.84 -4.93 16.91
C GLU A 116 -40.20 -6.32 16.70
N MET A 117 -40.66 -7.08 15.69
CA MET A 117 -40.10 -8.39 15.36
C MET A 117 -38.64 -8.27 14.91
N ILE A 118 -38.32 -7.31 14.04
CA ILE A 118 -36.95 -7.05 13.58
C ILE A 118 -36.05 -6.63 14.76
N GLU A 119 -36.52 -5.71 15.60
CA GLU A 119 -35.78 -5.23 16.77
C GLU A 119 -35.46 -6.37 17.76
N LYS A 120 -36.40 -7.29 17.97
CA LYS A 120 -36.24 -8.42 18.89
C LYS A 120 -35.41 -9.57 18.31
N MET A 121 -35.48 -9.82 17.01
CA MET A 121 -34.79 -10.95 16.37
C MET A 121 -33.36 -10.62 15.92
N SER A 122 -33.08 -9.39 15.50
CA SER A 122 -31.75 -9.00 15.01
C SER A 122 -30.62 -9.26 16.04
N PRO A 123 -30.78 -8.97 17.35
CA PRO A 123 -29.76 -9.30 18.34
C PRO A 123 -29.57 -10.81 18.55
N ILE A 124 -30.63 -11.61 18.38
CA ILE A 124 -30.58 -13.08 18.52
C ILE A 124 -29.84 -13.68 17.33
N GLU A 125 -30.10 -13.21 16.11
CA GLU A 125 -29.36 -13.59 14.92
C GLU A 125 -27.88 -13.28 15.07
N SER A 126 -27.54 -12.05 15.48
CA SER A 126 -26.16 -11.64 15.67
C SER A 126 -25.44 -12.48 16.74
N LEU A 127 -26.13 -12.85 17.83
CA LEU A 127 -25.60 -13.74 18.86
C LEU A 127 -25.24 -15.11 18.28
N TRP A 128 -26.18 -15.78 17.62
CA TRP A 128 -25.98 -17.13 17.12
C TRP A 128 -24.96 -17.18 15.99
N LYS A 129 -24.99 -16.20 15.06
CA LYS A 129 -23.94 -16.06 14.03
C LYS A 129 -22.56 -15.88 14.65
N THR A 130 -22.42 -15.01 15.65
CA THR A 130 -21.12 -14.79 16.32
C THR A 130 -20.66 -16.03 17.07
N ALA A 131 -21.57 -16.73 17.77
CA ALA A 131 -21.27 -17.95 18.51
C ALA A 131 -20.81 -19.09 17.59
N TYR A 132 -21.56 -19.34 16.51
CA TYR A 132 -21.22 -20.36 15.53
C TYR A 132 -19.90 -20.05 14.81
N GLN A 133 -19.71 -18.79 14.39
CA GLN A 133 -18.46 -18.36 13.76
C GLN A 133 -17.28 -18.54 14.70
N PHE A 134 -17.40 -18.15 15.97
CA PHE A 134 -16.34 -18.35 16.96
C PHE A 134 -16.01 -19.83 17.14
N GLU A 135 -16.99 -20.73 17.27
CA GLU A 135 -16.73 -22.16 17.48
C GLU A 135 -16.04 -22.80 16.25
N LYS A 136 -16.52 -22.48 15.04
CA LYS A 136 -15.89 -22.94 13.78
C LYS A 136 -14.45 -22.44 13.66
N CYS A 137 -14.23 -21.17 13.95
CA CYS A 137 -12.91 -20.57 13.93
C CYS A 137 -12.00 -21.16 15.02
N TYR A 138 -12.53 -21.38 16.22
CA TYR A 138 -11.80 -21.97 17.34
C TYR A 138 -11.27 -23.38 17.01
N GLU A 139 -12.06 -24.21 16.32
CA GLU A 139 -11.57 -25.53 15.86
C GLU A 139 -10.32 -25.39 14.97
N ILE A 140 -10.34 -24.43 14.05
CA ILE A 140 -9.22 -24.16 13.15
C ILE A 140 -8.03 -23.58 13.92
N TRP A 141 -8.25 -22.62 14.81
CA TRP A 141 -7.17 -21.95 15.53
C TRP A 141 -6.51 -22.83 16.60
N TYR A 142 -7.28 -23.75 17.20
CA TYR A 142 -6.80 -24.58 18.31
C TYR A 142 -6.25 -25.93 17.83
N TYR A 143 -6.87 -26.54 16.81
CA TYR A 143 -6.48 -27.87 16.29
C TYR A 143 -5.86 -27.83 14.89
N GLY A 144 -5.92 -26.71 14.18
CA GLY A 144 -5.30 -26.55 12.87
C GLY A 144 -3.77 -26.40 12.96
N SER A 145 -3.11 -26.59 11.81
CA SER A 145 -1.66 -26.41 11.68
C SER A 145 -1.28 -24.93 11.73
N PHE A 146 -0.18 -24.60 12.40
CA PHE A 146 0.32 -23.21 12.46
C PHE A 146 0.67 -22.61 11.10
N GLU A 147 1.02 -23.43 10.10
CA GLU A 147 1.41 -22.94 8.76
C GLU A 147 0.30 -22.16 8.04
N GLU A 148 -0.96 -22.46 8.36
CA GLU A 148 -2.13 -21.82 7.75
C GLU A 148 -2.71 -20.67 8.61
N LEU A 149 -2.12 -20.42 9.79
CA LEU A 149 -2.63 -19.47 10.77
C LEU A 149 -1.84 -18.17 10.77
N ASN A 150 -2.57 -17.05 10.81
CA ASN A 150 -2.00 -15.71 10.97
C ASN A 150 -2.45 -15.12 12.31
N GLY A 151 -1.50 -14.90 13.22
CA GLY A 151 -1.78 -14.42 14.59
C GLY A 151 -2.52 -13.08 14.64
N ASP A 152 -2.13 -12.12 13.79
CA ASP A 152 -2.73 -10.78 13.75
C ASP A 152 -4.19 -10.82 13.27
N LEU A 153 -4.47 -11.56 12.20
CA LEU A 153 -5.83 -11.72 11.68
C LEU A 153 -6.74 -12.42 12.70
N ILE A 154 -6.22 -13.42 13.42
CA ILE A 154 -6.98 -14.13 14.45
C ILE A 154 -7.29 -13.19 15.62
N ARG A 155 -6.30 -12.41 16.08
CA ARG A 155 -6.49 -11.41 17.13
C ARG A 155 -7.58 -10.41 16.78
N GLU A 156 -7.56 -9.88 15.56
CA GLU A 156 -8.57 -8.94 15.09
C GLU A 156 -9.97 -9.58 15.10
N GLN A 157 -10.12 -10.79 14.55
CA GLN A 157 -11.39 -11.51 14.53
C GLN A 157 -11.93 -11.76 15.95
N VAL A 158 -11.08 -12.22 16.87
CA VAL A 158 -11.45 -12.46 18.27
C VAL A 158 -11.89 -11.17 18.96
N ASP A 159 -11.23 -10.04 18.67
CA ASP A 159 -11.60 -8.74 19.23
C ASP A 159 -12.94 -8.22 18.70
N VAL A 160 -13.21 -8.39 17.40
CA VAL A 160 -14.50 -8.06 16.79
C VAL A 160 -15.61 -8.89 17.43
N MET A 161 -15.43 -10.21 17.55
CA MET A 161 -16.39 -11.11 18.21
C MET A 161 -16.61 -10.75 19.68
N SER A 162 -15.53 -10.44 20.42
CA SER A 162 -15.59 -10.03 21.83
C SER A 162 -16.36 -8.73 22.04
N LYS A 163 -16.17 -7.73 21.15
CA LYS A 163 -16.90 -6.46 21.18
C LYS A 163 -18.38 -6.67 20.83
N SER A 164 -18.66 -7.50 19.82
CA SER A 164 -20.02 -7.87 19.40
C SER A 164 -20.81 -8.50 20.56
N ILE A 165 -20.25 -9.54 21.18
CA ILE A 165 -20.89 -10.25 22.30
C ILE A 165 -21.12 -9.31 23.50
N ARG A 166 -20.16 -8.44 23.83
CA ARG A 166 -20.33 -7.46 24.92
C ARG A 166 -21.48 -6.48 24.65
N LYS A 167 -21.67 -6.04 23.40
CA LYS A 167 -22.82 -5.23 23.01
C LYS A 167 -24.12 -6.02 23.13
N LEU A 168 -24.13 -7.26 22.64
CA LEU A 168 -25.30 -8.15 22.68
C LEU A 168 -25.75 -8.47 24.10
N ILE A 169 -24.84 -8.68 25.05
CA ILE A 169 -25.19 -8.88 26.48
C ILE A 169 -26.00 -7.71 27.05
N LYS A 170 -25.68 -6.46 26.62
CA LYS A 170 -26.44 -5.27 27.04
C LYS A 170 -27.81 -5.22 26.38
N THR A 171 -27.87 -5.44 25.07
CA THR A 171 -29.11 -5.40 24.28
C THR A 171 -30.09 -6.51 24.65
N LEU A 172 -29.58 -7.71 24.91
CA LEU A 172 -30.37 -8.90 25.27
C LEU A 172 -30.72 -8.95 26.77
N GLY A 173 -30.53 -7.87 27.52
CA GLY A 173 -30.83 -7.83 28.96
C GLY A 173 -32.26 -8.22 29.32
N GLY A 174 -33.22 -7.96 28.42
CA GLY A 174 -34.63 -8.36 28.58
C GLY A 174 -34.92 -9.84 28.29
N ASN A 175 -33.99 -10.59 27.71
CA ASN A 175 -34.11 -12.02 27.43
C ASN A 175 -33.04 -12.79 28.23
N MET A 176 -33.43 -13.28 29.41
CA MET A 176 -32.53 -13.95 30.34
C MET A 176 -31.79 -15.14 29.72
N GLN A 177 -32.46 -15.91 28.85
CA GLN A 177 -31.89 -17.08 28.18
C GLN A 177 -30.83 -16.69 27.15
N ALA A 178 -31.16 -15.75 26.25
CA ALA A 178 -30.22 -15.28 25.24
C ALA A 178 -29.01 -14.58 25.88
N LYS A 179 -29.22 -13.87 26.99
CA LYS A 179 -28.14 -13.30 27.78
C LYS A 179 -27.20 -14.36 28.36
N ARG A 180 -27.74 -15.46 28.91
CA ARG A 180 -26.92 -16.58 29.44
C ARG A 180 -26.01 -17.16 28.36
N ILE A 181 -26.53 -17.39 27.15
CA ILE A 181 -25.74 -17.89 26.02
C ILE A 181 -24.65 -16.88 25.64
N ALA A 182 -25.00 -15.59 25.55
CA ALA A 182 -24.02 -14.54 25.27
C ALA A 182 -22.91 -14.47 26.35
N ASP A 183 -23.25 -14.64 27.62
CA ASP A 183 -22.28 -14.72 28.72
C ASP A 183 -21.37 -15.97 28.62
N GLN A 184 -21.90 -17.12 28.19
CA GLN A 184 -21.11 -18.33 27.95
C GLN A 184 -20.12 -18.16 26.80
N VAL A 185 -20.58 -17.60 25.66
CA VAL A 185 -19.71 -17.31 24.51
C VAL A 185 -18.65 -16.30 24.91
N ARG A 186 -18.99 -15.27 25.70
CA ARG A 186 -18.01 -14.33 26.27
C ARG A 186 -16.96 -15.06 27.09
N LEU A 187 -17.35 -15.96 27.99
CA LEU A 187 -16.40 -16.72 28.82
C LEU A 187 -15.47 -17.60 27.97
N LYS A 188 -15.97 -18.24 26.91
CA LYS A 188 -15.12 -18.99 25.97
C LYS A 188 -14.13 -18.07 25.24
N ILE A 189 -14.60 -16.94 24.71
CA ILE A 189 -13.74 -15.94 24.07
C ILE A 189 -12.67 -15.43 25.04
N ASP A 190 -13.05 -15.11 26.28
CA ASP A 190 -12.12 -14.59 27.29
C ASP A 190 -11.06 -15.64 27.67
N LYS A 191 -11.43 -16.93 27.76
CA LYS A 191 -10.46 -18.02 27.94
C LYS A 191 -9.51 -18.13 26.75
N PHE A 192 -10.02 -18.04 25.52
CA PHE A 192 -9.18 -18.07 24.32
C PHE A 192 -8.23 -16.87 24.27
N LYS A 193 -8.67 -15.69 24.72
CA LYS A 193 -7.83 -14.49 24.80
C LYS A 193 -6.61 -14.64 25.71
N VAL A 194 -6.65 -15.54 26.69
CA VAL A 194 -5.50 -15.82 27.56
C VAL A 194 -4.41 -16.57 26.81
N ILE A 195 -4.77 -17.47 25.89
CA ILE A 195 -3.83 -18.25 25.08
C ILE A 195 -3.47 -17.58 23.75
N LEU A 196 -4.22 -16.55 23.35
CA LEU A 196 -3.98 -15.79 22.13
C LEU A 196 -2.55 -15.22 22.00
N PRO A 197 -1.91 -14.67 23.06
CA PRO A 197 -0.53 -14.18 22.96
C PRO A 197 0.50 -15.29 22.66
N ILE A 198 0.21 -16.52 23.09
CA ILE A 198 1.04 -17.70 22.78
C ILE A 198 0.91 -18.02 21.29
N LEU A 199 -0.33 -18.12 20.80
CA LEU A 199 -0.60 -18.33 19.38
C LEU A 199 0.09 -17.27 18.51
N ASP A 200 -0.06 -16.01 18.89
CA ASP A 200 0.56 -14.88 18.20
C ASP A 200 2.09 -14.96 18.17
N SER A 201 2.70 -15.36 19.29
CA SER A 201 4.15 -15.51 19.39
C SER A 201 4.68 -16.67 18.55
N ILE A 202 3.92 -17.76 18.43
CA ILE A 202 4.29 -18.94 17.64
C ILE A 202 4.11 -18.67 16.14
N CYS A 203 3.00 -18.04 15.75
CA CYS A 203 2.68 -17.71 14.36
C CYS A 203 3.46 -16.51 13.83
N ARG A 204 4.33 -15.88 14.63
CA ARG A 204 5.08 -14.71 14.21
C ARG A 204 6.13 -15.07 13.18
N GLU A 205 6.18 -14.29 12.10
CA GLU A 205 7.21 -14.43 11.09
C GLU A 205 8.61 -14.13 11.67
N GLY A 206 9.63 -14.80 11.16
CA GLY A 206 11.01 -14.64 11.65
C GLY A 206 11.50 -15.67 12.66
N MET A 207 10.61 -16.54 13.14
CA MET A 207 11.02 -17.66 14.01
C MET A 207 11.93 -18.63 13.24
N THR A 208 13.12 -18.90 13.79
CA THR A 208 14.13 -19.79 13.20
C THR A 208 14.51 -20.87 14.21
N ASP A 209 15.28 -21.87 13.78
CA ASP A 209 15.77 -22.94 14.68
C ASP A 209 16.52 -22.39 15.90
N ARG A 210 17.21 -21.25 15.75
CA ARG A 210 17.86 -20.54 16.87
C ARG A 210 16.85 -20.09 17.92
N HIS A 211 15.74 -19.49 17.48
CA HIS A 211 14.68 -19.01 18.36
C HIS A 211 13.97 -20.18 19.06
N TRP A 212 13.69 -21.26 18.31
CA TRP A 212 13.10 -22.48 18.87
C TRP A 212 14.03 -23.22 19.83
N GLY A 213 15.36 -23.15 19.61
CA GLY A 213 16.35 -23.63 20.57
C GLY A 213 16.24 -22.91 21.92
N LEU A 214 16.18 -21.57 21.92
CA LEU A 214 16.00 -20.78 23.15
C LEU A 214 14.68 -21.09 23.86
N ILE A 215 13.60 -21.30 23.11
CA ILE A 215 12.29 -21.71 23.67
C ILE A 215 12.38 -23.10 24.29
N SER A 216 13.05 -24.03 23.60
CA SER A 216 13.23 -25.41 24.07
C SER A 216 14.05 -25.47 25.36
N ASP A 217 15.10 -24.65 25.46
CA ASP A 217 15.95 -24.54 26.65
C ASP A 217 15.16 -24.01 27.85
N GLU A 218 14.33 -22.98 27.65
CA GLU A 218 13.49 -22.41 28.72
C GLU A 218 12.38 -23.37 29.16
N LEU A 219 11.80 -24.12 28.21
CA LEU A 219 10.78 -25.12 28.51
C LEU A 219 11.37 -26.38 29.17
N GLY A 220 12.65 -26.67 28.91
CA GLY A 220 13.34 -27.88 29.36
C GLY A 220 13.09 -29.12 28.49
N GLN A 221 12.51 -28.94 27.31
CA GLN A 221 12.25 -30.01 26.35
C GLN A 221 12.19 -29.47 24.91
N PRO A 222 12.50 -30.27 23.88
CA PRO A 222 12.43 -29.84 22.49
C PRO A 222 11.03 -29.36 22.12
N CYS A 223 10.92 -28.13 21.61
CA CYS A 223 9.67 -27.49 21.24
C CYS A 223 9.83 -26.73 19.92
N ASN A 224 9.12 -27.14 18.89
CA ASN A 224 9.00 -26.42 17.63
C ASN A 224 7.70 -26.79 16.90
N PRO A 225 7.26 -26.01 15.89
CA PRO A 225 6.05 -26.28 15.12
C PRO A 225 6.07 -27.58 14.32
N GLN A 226 7.23 -28.18 14.05
CA GLN A 226 7.30 -29.48 13.36
C GLN A 226 7.00 -30.65 14.31
N LEU A 227 7.42 -30.55 15.57
CA LEU A 227 7.14 -31.53 16.63
C LEU A 227 5.72 -31.38 17.17
N TYR A 228 5.27 -30.14 17.33
CA TYR A 228 3.94 -29.81 17.85
C TYR A 228 3.25 -28.84 16.88
N PRO A 229 2.54 -29.36 15.87
CA PRO A 229 2.01 -28.55 14.77
C PRO A 229 0.76 -27.73 15.11
N THR A 230 0.16 -27.95 16.29
CA THR A 230 -1.12 -27.33 16.67
C THR A 230 -1.01 -26.61 18.02
N LEU A 231 -1.88 -25.62 18.24
CA LEU A 231 -1.94 -24.91 19.52
C LEU A 231 -2.32 -25.85 20.67
N CYS A 232 -3.21 -26.82 20.44
CA CYS A 232 -3.55 -27.86 21.40
C CYS A 232 -2.30 -28.57 21.94
N HIS A 233 -1.45 -29.10 21.06
CA HIS A 233 -0.23 -29.81 21.46
C HIS A 233 0.75 -28.90 22.22
N MET A 234 0.88 -27.64 21.82
CA MET A 234 1.74 -26.65 22.49
C MET A 234 1.22 -26.29 23.90
N ILE A 235 -0.11 -26.26 24.09
CA ILE A 235 -0.72 -26.07 25.40
C ILE A 235 -0.55 -27.32 26.27
N ASP A 236 -0.64 -28.52 25.69
CA ASP A 236 -0.47 -29.79 26.42
C ASP A 236 0.94 -29.96 27.01
N ILE A 237 1.96 -29.40 26.35
CA ILE A 237 3.34 -29.34 26.87
C ILE A 237 3.60 -28.17 27.83
N ASP A 238 2.54 -27.48 28.25
CA ASP A 238 2.56 -26.34 29.18
C ASP A 238 3.43 -25.16 28.73
N ILE A 239 3.41 -24.83 27.43
CA ILE A 239 4.12 -23.65 26.91
C ILE A 239 3.65 -22.34 27.58
N SER A 240 2.43 -22.34 28.12
CA SER A 240 1.86 -21.21 28.88
C SER A 240 2.73 -20.79 30.06
N ARG A 241 3.48 -21.72 30.66
CA ARG A 241 4.42 -21.44 31.75
C ARG A 241 5.51 -20.44 31.34
N ILE A 242 5.94 -20.48 30.09
CA ILE A 242 7.00 -19.62 29.55
C ILE A 242 6.45 -18.48 28.69
N ALA A 243 5.15 -18.17 28.75
CA ALA A 243 4.49 -17.22 27.85
C ALA A 243 5.20 -15.85 27.77
N ALA A 244 5.62 -15.28 28.90
CA ALA A 244 6.34 -14.00 28.91
C ALA A 244 7.70 -14.07 28.20
N ARG A 245 8.41 -15.20 28.32
CA ARG A 245 9.71 -15.41 27.67
C ARG A 245 9.54 -15.72 26.18
N LEU A 246 8.53 -16.52 25.85
CA LEU A 246 8.11 -16.80 24.48
C LEU A 246 7.80 -15.50 23.74
N GLU A 247 7.04 -14.59 24.35
CA GLU A 247 6.72 -13.28 23.79
C GLU A 247 7.97 -12.42 23.55
N GLN A 248 8.94 -12.44 24.46
CA GLN A 248 10.21 -11.73 24.27
C GLN A 248 11.01 -12.29 23.09
N ILE A 249 11.11 -13.62 22.99
CA ILE A 249 11.86 -14.30 21.92
C ILE A 249 11.17 -14.06 20.57
N SER A 250 9.85 -14.22 20.51
CA SER A 250 9.08 -13.98 19.29
C SER A 250 9.15 -12.50 18.88
N ASN A 251 9.12 -11.55 19.83
CA ASN A 251 9.28 -10.12 19.53
C ASN A 251 10.66 -9.86 18.91
N ALA A 252 11.72 -10.43 19.47
CA ALA A 252 13.05 -10.30 18.88
C ALA A 252 13.09 -10.89 17.47
N ALA A 253 12.56 -12.10 17.27
CA ALA A 253 12.49 -12.76 15.98
C ALA A 253 11.75 -11.94 14.90
N GLY A 254 10.59 -11.34 15.27
CA GLY A 254 9.83 -10.47 14.37
C GLY A 254 10.61 -9.23 13.95
N ASN A 255 11.27 -8.55 14.90
CA ASN A 255 12.10 -7.38 14.59
C ASN A 255 13.31 -7.75 13.72
N GLU A 256 13.96 -8.90 13.99
CA GLU A 256 15.07 -9.39 13.16
C GLU A 256 14.62 -9.72 11.73
N PHE A 257 13.43 -10.30 11.57
CA PHE A 257 12.84 -10.58 10.27
C PHE A 257 12.50 -9.31 9.52
N GLU A 258 11.88 -8.34 10.19
CA GLU A 258 11.56 -7.04 9.59
C GLU A 258 12.82 -6.32 9.09
N LEU A 259 13.90 -6.31 9.88
CA LEU A 259 15.18 -5.77 9.45
C LEU A 259 15.74 -6.51 8.22
N ASN A 260 15.68 -7.84 8.19
CA ASN A 260 16.10 -8.60 7.01
C ASN A 260 15.25 -8.29 5.77
N LEU A 261 13.94 -8.13 5.95
CA LEU A 261 13.01 -7.77 4.89
C LEU A 261 13.31 -6.36 4.36
N GLN A 262 13.51 -5.38 5.24
CA GLN A 262 13.90 -4.02 4.87
C GLN A 262 15.20 -4.01 4.05
N LEU A 263 16.23 -4.76 4.49
CA LEU A 263 17.50 -4.88 3.74
C LEU A 263 17.28 -5.53 2.36
N SER A 264 16.48 -6.60 2.30
CA SER A 264 16.18 -7.31 1.06
C SER A 264 15.42 -6.41 0.08
N ASN A 265 14.43 -5.66 0.57
CA ASN A 265 13.65 -4.72 -0.22
C ASN A 265 14.55 -3.63 -0.80
N MET A 266 15.39 -2.99 0.03
CA MET A 266 16.38 -2.01 -0.46
C MET A 266 17.25 -2.61 -1.57
N LYS A 267 17.82 -3.80 -1.37
CA LYS A 267 18.63 -4.47 -2.40
C LYS A 267 17.84 -4.77 -3.68
N SER A 268 16.57 -5.12 -3.54
CA SER A 268 15.69 -5.44 -4.67
C SER A 268 15.35 -4.20 -5.50
N GLU A 269 15.11 -3.06 -4.85
CA GLU A 269 14.82 -1.79 -5.51
C GLU A 269 15.98 -1.36 -6.40
N TRP A 270 17.23 -1.54 -5.93
CA TRP A 270 18.43 -1.22 -6.70
C TRP A 270 18.72 -2.15 -7.89
N ARG A 271 17.99 -3.26 -8.06
CA ARG A 271 18.25 -4.21 -9.17
C ARG A 271 18.02 -3.61 -10.55
N ASP A 272 17.00 -2.74 -10.65
CA ASP A 272 16.53 -2.19 -11.92
C ASP A 272 16.87 -0.70 -12.07
N VAL A 273 17.53 -0.09 -11.07
CA VAL A 273 18.00 1.29 -11.15
C VAL A 273 19.18 1.37 -12.12
N SER A 274 19.00 2.16 -13.18
CA SER A 274 19.98 2.33 -14.25
C SER A 274 20.29 3.80 -14.52
N PHE A 275 21.54 4.10 -14.83
CA PHE A 275 21.94 5.41 -15.33
C PHE A 275 21.30 5.73 -16.68
N GLU A 276 20.81 6.96 -16.81
CA GLU A 276 20.47 7.53 -18.11
C GLU A 276 21.75 8.07 -18.78
N LEU A 277 21.99 7.63 -20.01
CA LEU A 277 23.15 8.02 -20.79
C LEU A 277 22.72 8.86 -21.99
N MET A 278 23.34 10.03 -22.15
CA MET A 278 23.13 10.91 -23.30
C MET A 278 24.39 10.92 -24.17
N ASN A 279 24.22 10.92 -25.50
CA ASN A 279 25.35 11.10 -26.42
C ASN A 279 25.97 12.49 -26.23
N TYR A 280 27.30 12.54 -26.14
CA TYR A 280 28.01 13.81 -26.03
C TYR A 280 28.37 14.33 -27.44
N ARG A 281 27.63 15.34 -27.92
CA ARG A 281 27.81 15.97 -29.23
C ARG A 281 27.84 14.93 -30.36
N ASP A 282 28.67 15.14 -31.38
CA ASP A 282 28.91 14.19 -32.49
C ASP A 282 30.02 13.18 -32.17
N SER A 283 30.29 12.90 -30.90
CA SER A 283 31.38 12.01 -30.47
C SER A 283 30.89 10.60 -30.12
N ASP A 284 31.78 9.62 -30.17
CA ASP A 284 31.49 8.22 -29.81
C ASP A 284 31.39 7.97 -28.28
N THR A 285 31.22 9.01 -27.45
CA THR A 285 31.11 8.86 -25.99
C THR A 285 29.79 9.40 -25.45
N HIS A 286 29.46 8.94 -24.25
CA HIS A 286 28.24 9.30 -23.54
C HIS A 286 28.58 10.12 -22.28
N ILE A 287 27.58 10.77 -21.72
CA ILE A 287 27.58 11.43 -20.41
C ILE A 287 26.38 10.94 -19.59
N LEU A 288 26.50 10.97 -18.27
CA LEU A 288 25.39 10.73 -17.35
C LEU A 288 24.38 11.88 -17.40
N ALA A 289 23.10 11.56 -17.41
CA ALA A 289 21.99 12.50 -17.33
C ALA A 289 21.00 12.10 -16.22
N ALA A 290 20.13 13.03 -15.81
CA ALA A 290 18.99 12.80 -14.90
C ALA A 290 19.33 11.98 -13.64
N LEU A 291 20.29 12.45 -12.84
CA LEU A 291 20.77 11.72 -11.65
C LEU A 291 19.98 12.00 -10.37
N ASP A 292 19.02 12.94 -10.39
CA ASP A 292 18.32 13.41 -9.19
C ASP A 292 17.58 12.29 -8.45
N ASP A 293 16.90 11.39 -9.17
CA ASP A 293 16.18 10.26 -8.57
C ASP A 293 17.15 9.24 -7.94
N ILE A 294 18.31 9.02 -8.56
CA ILE A 294 19.34 8.10 -8.06
C ILE A 294 19.98 8.67 -6.79
N GLN A 295 20.26 9.98 -6.77
CA GLN A 295 20.78 10.69 -5.59
C GLN A 295 19.79 10.66 -4.43
N SER A 296 18.52 10.97 -4.69
CA SER A 296 17.44 10.89 -3.70
C SER A 296 17.32 9.48 -3.10
N LEU A 297 17.39 8.44 -3.95
CA LEU A 297 17.34 7.04 -3.50
C LEU A 297 18.58 6.65 -2.67
N LEU A 298 19.78 7.13 -3.04
CA LEU A 298 21.00 6.93 -2.26
C LEU A 298 20.87 7.53 -0.86
N ASP A 299 20.49 8.80 -0.76
CA ASP A 299 20.34 9.50 0.50
C ASP A 299 19.36 8.78 1.44
N ASP A 300 18.18 8.42 0.93
CA ASP A 300 17.17 7.70 1.68
C ASP A 300 17.66 6.32 2.15
N HIS A 301 18.29 5.54 1.26
CA HIS A 301 18.75 4.19 1.61
C HIS A 301 19.98 4.19 2.52
N ILE A 302 20.83 5.23 2.46
CA ILE A 302 21.92 5.44 3.43
C ILE A 302 21.34 5.73 4.81
N LEU A 303 20.38 6.65 4.92
CA LEU A 303 19.72 6.96 6.19
C LEU A 303 18.97 5.76 6.77
N LYS A 304 18.25 5.01 5.94
CA LYS A 304 17.59 3.74 6.34
C LYS A 304 18.61 2.73 6.86
N SER A 305 19.73 2.54 6.16
CA SER A 305 20.78 1.60 6.57
C SER A 305 21.43 2.00 7.91
N GLN A 306 21.65 3.30 8.14
CA GLN A 306 22.15 3.82 9.42
C GLN A 306 21.15 3.61 10.56
N SER A 307 19.86 3.87 10.30
CA SER A 307 18.77 3.60 11.26
C SER A 307 18.71 2.12 11.64
N MET A 308 18.77 1.22 10.64
CA MET A 308 18.82 -0.22 10.88
C MET A 308 20.00 -0.64 11.77
N ARG A 309 21.19 -0.06 11.55
CA ARG A 309 22.37 -0.34 12.38
C ARG A 309 22.24 0.11 13.83
N SER A 310 21.40 1.12 14.10
CA SER A 310 21.11 1.58 15.46
C SER A 310 20.14 0.66 16.21
N SER A 311 19.49 -0.28 15.50
CA SER A 311 18.54 -1.21 16.10
C SER A 311 19.25 -2.19 17.04
N PRO A 312 18.68 -2.48 18.23
CA PRO A 312 19.23 -3.50 19.13
C PRO A 312 19.21 -4.92 18.55
N PHE A 313 18.41 -5.17 17.51
CA PHE A 313 18.28 -6.48 16.86
C PHE A 313 19.23 -6.68 15.66
N ILE A 314 20.11 -5.71 15.38
CA ILE A 314 21.03 -5.75 14.23
C ILE A 314 21.98 -6.95 14.24
N ALA A 315 22.30 -7.49 15.43
CA ALA A 315 23.22 -8.62 15.57
C ALA A 315 22.81 -9.85 14.73
N ALA A 316 21.50 -10.04 14.51
CA ALA A 316 20.99 -11.13 13.68
C ALA A 316 21.30 -10.98 12.18
N LEU A 317 21.53 -9.76 11.71
CA LEU A 317 21.91 -9.49 10.32
C LEU A 317 23.43 -9.66 10.09
N GLY A 318 24.22 -9.77 11.16
CA GLY A 318 25.68 -9.84 11.09
C GLY A 318 26.27 -8.63 10.36
N GLU A 319 27.17 -8.88 9.41
CA GLU A 319 27.83 -7.82 8.63
C GLU A 319 27.00 -7.32 7.43
N LYS A 320 25.90 -8.01 7.07
CA LYS A 320 25.15 -7.74 5.83
C LYS A 320 24.65 -6.30 5.71
N ALA A 321 24.24 -5.69 6.82
CA ALA A 321 23.75 -4.31 6.85
C ALA A 321 24.91 -3.31 6.72
N THR A 322 26.05 -3.59 7.37
CA THR A 322 27.26 -2.77 7.28
C THR A 322 27.86 -2.83 5.87
N ASP A 323 27.95 -4.02 5.27
CA ASP A 323 28.41 -4.19 3.89
C ASP A 323 27.54 -3.42 2.90
N TRP A 324 26.23 -3.45 3.11
CA TRP A 324 25.29 -2.73 2.26
C TRP A 324 25.41 -1.21 2.41
N GLU A 325 25.50 -0.70 3.64
CA GLU A 325 25.74 0.72 3.88
C GLU A 325 27.06 1.17 3.24
N ASN A 326 28.15 0.42 3.43
CA ASN A 326 29.45 0.72 2.83
C ASN A 326 29.36 0.76 1.29
N LYS A 327 28.57 -0.15 0.70
CA LYS A 327 28.32 -0.16 -0.75
C LYS A 327 27.57 1.10 -1.20
N LEU A 328 26.52 1.52 -0.48
CA LEU A 328 25.78 2.75 -0.80
C LEU A 328 26.64 4.00 -0.65
N ILE A 329 27.41 4.11 0.44
CA ILE A 329 28.36 5.23 0.65
C ILE A 329 29.42 5.25 -0.46
N SER A 330 29.97 4.09 -0.83
CA SER A 330 30.93 4.02 -1.94
C SER A 330 30.29 4.45 -3.27
N MET A 331 29.02 4.14 -3.49
CA MET A 331 28.29 4.58 -4.69
C MET A 331 28.09 6.10 -4.70
N GLN A 332 27.72 6.69 -3.56
CA GLN A 332 27.61 8.13 -3.38
C GLN A 332 28.93 8.84 -3.70
N ASP A 333 30.02 8.40 -3.07
CA ASP A 333 31.37 8.93 -3.28
C ASP A 333 31.79 8.86 -4.76
N ILE A 334 31.46 7.75 -5.44
CA ILE A 334 31.73 7.58 -6.87
C ILE A 334 30.92 8.58 -7.68
N MET A 335 29.61 8.69 -7.43
CA MET A 335 28.73 9.58 -8.20
C MET A 335 29.12 11.04 -8.06
N ASP A 336 29.46 11.51 -6.86
CA ASP A 336 29.87 12.89 -6.62
C ASP A 336 31.13 13.25 -7.42
N VAL A 337 32.16 12.39 -7.36
CA VAL A 337 33.38 12.61 -8.13
C VAL A 337 33.14 12.43 -9.63
N TRP A 338 32.27 11.51 -10.04
CA TRP A 338 31.93 11.30 -11.45
C TRP A 338 31.31 12.56 -12.07
N MET A 339 30.37 13.21 -11.38
CA MET A 339 29.77 14.47 -11.83
C MET A 339 30.79 15.61 -11.92
N LEU A 340 31.72 15.68 -10.97
CA LEU A 340 32.81 16.66 -11.00
C LEU A 340 33.78 16.43 -12.18
N VAL A 341 34.13 15.18 -12.44
CA VAL A 341 34.94 14.79 -13.61
C VAL A 341 34.19 15.11 -14.90
N GLN A 342 32.91 14.75 -14.99
CA GLN A 342 32.08 14.97 -16.17
C GLN A 342 31.99 16.46 -16.52
N SER A 343 31.61 17.30 -15.56
CA SER A 343 31.46 18.75 -15.76
C SER A 343 32.78 19.40 -16.19
N THR A 344 33.87 19.05 -15.53
CA THR A 344 35.20 19.60 -15.83
C THR A 344 35.73 19.09 -17.18
N TRP A 345 35.52 17.80 -17.48
CA TRP A 345 35.91 17.20 -18.76
C TRP A 345 35.12 17.81 -19.92
N MET A 346 33.79 18.01 -19.77
CA MET A 346 32.95 18.66 -20.79
C MET A 346 33.38 20.11 -21.08
N TYR A 347 33.90 20.83 -20.08
CA TYR A 347 34.46 22.15 -20.28
C TYR A 347 35.80 22.12 -21.04
N LEU A 348 36.68 21.19 -20.69
CA LEU A 348 38.04 21.12 -21.24
C LEU A 348 38.15 20.40 -22.59
N GLU A 349 37.25 19.45 -22.88
CA GLU A 349 37.27 18.65 -24.11
C GLU A 349 37.24 19.50 -25.40
N PRO A 350 36.37 20.49 -25.55
CA PRO A 350 36.33 21.33 -26.75
C PRO A 350 37.62 22.13 -26.91
N ILE A 351 38.19 22.60 -25.78
CA ILE A 351 39.38 23.46 -25.74
C ILE A 351 40.62 22.66 -26.17
N PHE A 352 40.82 21.47 -25.60
CA PHE A 352 41.96 20.62 -25.89
C PHE A 352 41.79 19.76 -27.15
N SER A 353 40.63 19.82 -27.81
CA SER A 353 40.44 19.31 -29.18
C SER A 353 41.19 20.17 -30.22
N SER A 354 41.46 21.45 -29.93
CA SER A 354 42.21 22.32 -30.84
C SER A 354 43.70 21.96 -30.87
N GLU A 355 44.22 21.67 -32.07
CA GLU A 355 45.65 21.40 -32.28
C GLU A 355 46.54 22.57 -31.87
N ASP A 356 46.06 23.81 -32.00
CA ASP A 356 46.84 25.01 -31.69
C ASP A 356 47.03 25.17 -30.18
N ILE A 357 45.97 24.93 -29.39
CA ILE A 357 46.05 24.89 -27.91
C ILE A 357 46.95 23.74 -27.46
N MET A 358 46.81 22.55 -28.05
CA MET A 358 47.65 21.39 -27.75
C MET A 358 49.14 21.64 -28.01
N LYS A 359 49.49 22.46 -29.01
CA LYS A 359 50.89 22.85 -29.29
C LYS A 359 51.42 23.88 -28.29
N GLN A 360 50.58 24.80 -27.83
CA GLN A 360 50.96 25.83 -26.84
C GLN A 360 51.06 25.25 -25.42
N MET A 361 50.27 24.22 -25.11
CA MET A 361 50.15 23.61 -23.77
C MET A 361 50.35 22.07 -23.84
N PRO A 362 51.57 21.59 -24.17
CA PRO A 362 51.80 20.18 -24.44
C PRO A 362 51.75 19.28 -23.19
N VAL A 363 52.03 19.82 -22.00
CA VAL A 363 52.01 19.05 -20.74
C VAL A 363 50.57 18.82 -20.30
N GLU A 364 49.79 19.90 -20.24
CA GLU A 364 48.36 19.88 -19.92
C GLU A 364 47.57 19.07 -20.94
N GLY A 365 47.90 19.20 -22.23
CA GLY A 365 47.29 18.41 -23.29
C GLY A 365 47.54 16.90 -23.17
N ARG A 366 48.73 16.47 -22.72
CA ARG A 366 49.01 15.04 -22.43
C ARG A 366 48.23 14.53 -21.23
N ASN A 367 48.13 15.34 -20.17
CA ASN A 367 47.35 15.00 -18.99
C ASN A 367 45.86 14.88 -19.32
N PHE A 368 45.32 15.84 -20.08
CA PHE A 368 43.93 15.80 -20.56
C PHE A 368 43.65 14.55 -21.40
N LYS A 369 44.51 14.20 -22.36
CA LYS A 369 44.35 12.98 -23.17
C LYS A 369 44.34 11.69 -22.33
N THR A 370 45.10 11.65 -21.25
CA THR A 370 45.12 10.49 -20.33
C THR A 370 43.79 10.36 -19.59
N VAL A 371 43.24 11.48 -19.13
CA VAL A 371 41.92 11.53 -18.51
C VAL A 371 40.82 11.20 -19.51
N ASP A 372 40.84 11.77 -20.72
CA ASP A 372 39.88 11.49 -21.79
C ASP A 372 39.80 9.99 -22.13
N LYS A 373 40.95 9.32 -22.25
CA LYS A 373 41.00 7.87 -22.45
C LYS A 373 40.35 7.11 -21.29
N THR A 374 40.62 7.52 -20.06
CA THR A 374 40.05 6.89 -18.85
C THR A 374 38.54 7.11 -18.78
N TRP A 375 38.08 8.32 -19.05
CA TRP A 375 36.67 8.69 -19.14
C TRP A 375 35.93 7.82 -20.16
N ARG A 376 36.41 7.76 -21.41
CA ARG A 376 35.79 6.96 -22.47
C ARG A 376 35.74 5.48 -22.10
N GLN A 377 36.80 4.94 -21.48
CA GLN A 377 36.81 3.54 -21.04
C GLN A 377 35.75 3.25 -19.97
N ILE A 378 35.58 4.16 -19.00
CA ILE A 378 34.53 4.09 -17.99
C ILE A 378 33.16 4.12 -18.68
N MET A 379 32.91 5.11 -19.53
CA MET A 379 31.60 5.28 -20.19
C MET A 379 31.25 4.12 -21.14
N ILE A 380 32.23 3.49 -21.80
CA ILE A 380 32.02 2.27 -22.58
C ILE A 380 31.52 1.14 -21.68
N ASN A 381 32.16 0.92 -20.54
CA ASN A 381 31.76 -0.11 -19.59
C ASN A 381 30.36 0.18 -19.01
N THR A 382 30.09 1.42 -18.65
CA THR A 382 28.78 1.87 -18.15
C THR A 382 27.68 1.74 -19.20
N ASN A 383 27.98 1.92 -20.48
CA ASN A 383 26.99 1.73 -21.54
C ASN A 383 26.69 0.24 -21.81
N GLN A 384 27.62 -0.68 -21.50
CA GLN A 384 27.37 -2.12 -21.59
C GLN A 384 26.41 -2.62 -20.51
N ASP A 385 26.55 -2.13 -19.27
CA ASP A 385 25.60 -2.38 -18.18
C ASP A 385 25.33 -1.08 -17.42
N ARG A 386 24.16 -0.50 -17.69
CA ARG A 386 23.75 0.80 -17.15
C ARG A 386 23.29 0.73 -15.71
N ARG A 387 23.10 -0.46 -15.13
CA ARG A 387 22.63 -0.61 -13.75
C ARG A 387 23.64 0.04 -12.81
N VAL A 388 23.15 0.90 -11.90
CA VAL A 388 24.01 1.75 -11.07
C VAL A 388 24.98 0.93 -10.23
N ILE A 389 24.50 -0.16 -9.61
CA ILE A 389 25.35 -1.07 -8.83
C ILE A 389 26.51 -1.61 -9.68
N GLN A 390 26.23 -2.06 -10.91
CA GLN A 390 27.23 -2.69 -11.76
C GLN A 390 28.19 -1.69 -12.38
N ALA A 391 27.69 -0.52 -12.77
CA ALA A 391 28.51 0.56 -13.29
C ALA A 391 29.48 1.10 -12.22
N THR A 392 29.04 1.19 -10.95
CA THR A 392 29.89 1.64 -9.83
C THR A 392 30.85 0.57 -9.31
N ASP A 393 30.60 -0.72 -9.58
CA ASP A 393 31.52 -1.83 -9.29
C ASP A 393 32.72 -1.93 -10.23
N TYR A 394 32.90 -0.97 -11.13
CA TYR A 394 34.07 -0.93 -12.01
C TYR A 394 35.38 -0.92 -11.19
N PRO A 395 36.42 -1.70 -11.58
CA PRO A 395 37.61 -1.87 -10.76
C PRO A 395 38.32 -0.56 -10.43
N LYS A 396 38.41 -0.26 -9.12
CA LYS A 396 39.01 0.95 -8.56
C LYS A 396 38.36 2.24 -9.09
N MET A 397 37.04 2.20 -9.33
CA MET A 397 36.27 3.31 -9.90
C MET A 397 36.53 4.65 -9.19
N LEU A 398 36.36 4.67 -7.87
CA LEU A 398 36.55 5.87 -7.06
C LEU A 398 37.99 6.43 -7.16
N GLU A 399 39.00 5.57 -7.06
CA GLU A 399 40.41 6.00 -7.18
C GLU A 399 40.71 6.58 -8.56
N ARG A 400 40.22 5.94 -9.62
CA ARG A 400 40.41 6.40 -11.01
C ARG A 400 39.74 7.75 -11.25
N LEU A 401 38.52 7.94 -10.75
CA LEU A 401 37.79 9.20 -10.87
C LEU A 401 38.47 10.30 -10.06
N ARG A 402 38.91 10.04 -8.83
CA ARG A 402 39.65 11.03 -8.01
C ARG A 402 40.98 11.45 -8.67
N GLN A 403 41.74 10.49 -9.21
CA GLN A 403 42.97 10.79 -9.96
C GLN A 403 42.70 11.58 -11.24
N SER A 404 41.61 11.24 -11.95
CA SER A 404 41.18 11.97 -13.14
C SER A 404 40.78 13.40 -12.81
N PHE A 405 40.01 13.60 -11.74
CA PHE A 405 39.60 14.91 -11.28
C PHE A 405 40.80 15.78 -10.90
N ALA A 406 41.72 15.28 -10.07
CA ALA A 406 42.94 16.01 -9.70
C ALA A 406 43.80 16.39 -10.92
N SER A 407 43.86 15.51 -11.92
CA SER A 407 44.55 15.80 -13.19
C SER A 407 43.84 16.91 -13.97
N LEU A 408 42.51 16.89 -14.03
CA LEU A 408 41.71 17.94 -14.67
C LEU A 408 41.84 19.29 -13.97
N GLU A 409 41.88 19.33 -12.63
CA GLU A 409 42.14 20.55 -11.86
C GLU A 409 43.52 21.15 -12.21
N GLY A 410 44.54 20.28 -12.35
CA GLY A 410 45.86 20.69 -12.81
C GLY A 410 45.84 21.28 -14.23
N VAL A 411 45.10 20.65 -15.15
CA VAL A 411 44.90 21.13 -16.52
C VAL A 411 44.17 22.47 -16.54
N GLN A 412 43.10 22.61 -15.75
CA GLN A 412 42.32 23.85 -15.67
C GLN A 412 43.15 24.99 -15.09
N LYS A 413 43.96 24.73 -14.06
CA LYS A 413 44.90 25.71 -13.51
C LYS A 413 45.93 26.14 -14.54
N GLY A 414 46.52 25.18 -15.26
CA GLY A 414 47.47 25.48 -16.36
C GLY A 414 46.82 26.32 -17.45
N LEU A 415 45.58 26.03 -17.82
CA LEU A 415 44.80 26.79 -18.79
C LEU A 415 44.60 28.24 -18.34
N ASN A 416 44.19 28.46 -17.09
CA ASN A 416 44.03 29.80 -16.53
C ASN A 416 45.34 30.58 -16.53
N THR A 417 46.46 29.97 -16.13
CA THR A 417 47.79 30.60 -16.20
C THR A 417 48.19 30.95 -17.62
N TYR A 418 47.88 30.09 -18.60
CA TYR A 418 48.12 30.36 -20.02
C TYR A 418 47.30 31.56 -20.51
N LEU A 419 46.01 31.63 -20.18
CA LEU A 419 45.12 32.74 -20.53
C LEU A 419 45.59 34.06 -19.90
N GLU A 420 45.95 34.07 -18.63
CA GLU A 420 46.52 35.23 -17.94
C GLU A 420 47.79 35.72 -18.62
N ARG A 421 48.70 34.80 -18.99
CA ARG A 421 49.91 35.16 -19.72
C ARG A 421 49.58 35.84 -21.06
N LYS A 422 48.57 35.36 -21.80
CA LYS A 422 48.11 35.99 -23.05
C LYS A 422 47.50 37.37 -22.80
N ARG A 423 46.75 37.56 -21.71
CA ARG A 423 46.24 38.88 -21.30
C ARG A 423 47.34 39.88 -20.99
N LEU A 424 48.44 39.43 -20.38
CA LEU A 424 49.61 40.29 -20.13
C LEU A 424 50.34 40.68 -21.42
N PHE A 425 50.39 39.80 -22.42
CA PHE A 425 50.96 40.12 -23.73
C PHE A 425 50.12 41.13 -24.52
N PHE A 426 48.79 41.10 -24.35
CA PHE A 426 47.89 42.01 -25.03
C PHE A 426 46.74 42.45 -24.11
N ALA A 427 46.90 43.64 -23.51
CA ALA A 427 46.04 44.14 -22.44
C ALA A 427 44.55 44.27 -22.80
N ARG A 428 44.17 44.33 -24.09
CA ARG A 428 42.74 44.35 -24.45
C ARG A 428 42.03 43.02 -24.22
N PHE A 429 42.76 41.90 -24.09
CA PHE A 429 42.17 40.61 -23.71
C PHE A 429 41.65 40.56 -22.26
N PHE A 430 41.93 41.58 -21.42
CA PHE A 430 41.27 41.70 -20.11
C PHE A 430 39.77 42.03 -20.22
N PHE A 431 39.31 42.56 -21.37
CA PHE A 431 37.90 42.87 -21.62
C PHE A 431 37.07 41.67 -22.11
N LEU A 432 37.72 40.52 -22.32
CA LEU A 432 37.08 39.28 -22.78
C LEU A 432 36.95 38.27 -21.63
N SER A 433 35.86 37.50 -21.64
CA SER A 433 35.72 36.34 -20.76
C SER A 433 36.74 35.26 -21.12
N ASN A 434 36.93 34.25 -20.25
CA ASN A 434 37.84 33.15 -20.55
C ASN A 434 37.40 32.38 -21.79
N ASP A 435 36.10 32.15 -21.96
CA ASP A 435 35.56 31.41 -23.11
C ASP A 435 35.73 32.18 -24.42
N GLU A 436 35.47 33.49 -24.41
CA GLU A 436 35.70 34.36 -25.58
C GLU A 436 37.18 34.42 -25.96
N LEU A 437 38.07 34.46 -24.97
CA LEU A 437 39.51 34.44 -25.21
C LEU A 437 39.96 33.09 -25.78
N LEU A 438 39.37 31.99 -25.32
CA LEU A 438 39.66 30.65 -25.83
C LEU A 438 39.18 30.47 -27.27
N GLU A 439 38.01 30.99 -27.64
CA GLU A 439 37.50 30.98 -29.03
C GLU A 439 38.45 31.69 -30.00
N ILE A 440 39.04 32.82 -29.58
CA ILE A 440 40.03 33.56 -30.37
C ILE A 440 41.34 32.76 -30.50
N LEU A 441 41.75 32.06 -29.43
CA LEU A 441 43.02 31.33 -29.37
C LEU A 441 42.94 29.93 -29.99
N SER A 442 41.75 29.36 -30.17
CA SER A 442 41.55 28.00 -30.71
C SER A 442 41.62 27.94 -32.24
N GLU A 443 41.38 29.05 -32.94
CA GLU A 443 41.41 29.15 -34.41
C GLU A 443 42.37 30.25 -34.89
N THR A 444 43.66 30.11 -34.57
CA THR A 444 44.68 31.15 -34.87
C THR A 444 44.90 31.43 -36.37
N LYS A 445 44.33 30.59 -37.25
CA LYS A 445 44.51 30.65 -38.71
C LYS A 445 43.45 31.49 -39.43
N ASP A 446 42.28 31.74 -38.83
CA ASP A 446 41.22 32.54 -39.45
C ASP A 446 40.99 33.87 -38.70
N ALA A 447 41.59 34.94 -39.22
CA ALA A 447 41.47 36.28 -38.64
C ALA A 447 40.04 36.82 -38.59
N LYS A 448 39.09 36.28 -39.39
CA LYS A 448 37.70 36.76 -39.39
C LYS A 448 36.92 36.30 -38.15
N ARG A 449 37.34 35.20 -37.52
CA ARG A 449 36.72 34.68 -36.29
C ARG A 449 36.87 35.60 -35.08
N VAL A 450 37.86 36.49 -35.11
CA VAL A 450 38.08 37.48 -34.06
C VAL A 450 37.08 38.65 -34.14
N GLN A 451 36.46 38.88 -35.31
CA GLN A 451 35.59 40.05 -35.56
C GLN A 451 34.45 40.26 -34.54
N PRO A 452 33.71 39.23 -34.08
CA PRO A 452 32.65 39.39 -33.08
C PRO A 452 33.16 39.94 -31.75
N HIS A 453 34.42 39.66 -31.39
CA HIS A 453 35.03 40.02 -30.12
C HIS A 453 35.79 41.36 -30.16
N LEU A 454 36.07 41.89 -31.35
CA LEU A 454 36.82 43.14 -31.53
C LEU A 454 36.11 44.36 -30.93
N LYS A 455 34.77 44.44 -31.04
CA LYS A 455 33.98 45.52 -30.43
C LYS A 455 34.18 45.61 -28.91
N LYS A 456 34.27 44.47 -28.24
CA LYS A 456 34.54 44.43 -26.79
C LYS A 456 35.98 44.82 -26.44
N CYS A 457 36.93 44.58 -27.34
CA CYS A 457 38.35 44.88 -27.12
C CYS A 457 38.73 46.35 -27.39
N PHE A 458 38.01 47.04 -28.28
CA PHE A 458 38.47 48.32 -28.86
C PHE A 458 37.43 49.45 -28.92
N GLU A 459 36.27 49.30 -28.27
CA GLU A 459 35.04 50.12 -28.42
C GLU A 459 34.20 49.80 -29.67
#